data_AF-F4QG07-F1
#
_entry.id   AF-F4QG07-F1
#
_cell.length_a   1.000
_cell.length_b   1.000
_cell.length_c   1.000
_cell.angle_alpha   90.00
_cell.angle_beta   90.00
_cell.angle_gamma   90.00
#
_symmetry.space_group_name_H-M   'P 1'
#
loop_
_entity.id
_entity.type
_entity.pdbx_description
1 polymer ?
#
loop_
_entity_poly.entity_id
_entity_poly.type
_entity_poly.pdbx_seq_one_letter_code
_entity_poly.pdbx_strand_id
1 'polypeptide(L)'
;MNRRVYYAAAERILTADTKRSVFAIVCLVKWAPRARDGYIFGYKDLDETVGPCERDCPAGILDLLTPTEYPYAVKWREDCRANLAVRAIQAKKPKPSLGQNLILAEPMCFTDGQKLSRFRVTTLPRRRGFVYQSLENGGFYRMPKLATVDYRLEAPG
;
A
#
# COMPACT_ATOMS: atom_id res chain seq x y z
N MET A 1 7.84 5.90 2.69
CA MET A 1 6.39 5.64 2.53
C MET A 1 5.68 6.57 3.50
N ASN A 2 5.04 7.63 3.02
CA ASN A 2 4.38 8.60 3.90
C ASN A 2 3.03 8.01 4.32
N ARG A 3 3.03 7.16 5.36
CA ARG A 3 1.84 6.43 5.78
C ARG A 3 0.94 7.41 6.52
N ARG A 4 -0.12 7.86 5.85
CA ARG A 4 -1.09 8.85 6.35
C ARG A 4 -2.17 8.24 7.25
N VAL A 5 -1.96 7.01 7.72
CA VAL A 5 -2.96 6.29 8.52
C VAL A 5 -2.25 5.63 9.69
N TYR A 6 -2.74 5.92 10.88
CA TYR A 6 -2.38 5.28 12.13
C TYR A 6 -3.48 4.29 12.51
N TYR A 7 -3.08 3.09 12.94
CA TYR A 7 -3.99 2.05 13.40
C TYR A 7 -3.63 1.74 14.85
N ALA A 8 -4.63 1.51 15.69
CA ALA A 8 -4.44 1.04 17.07
C ALA A 8 -5.54 0.06 17.47
N ALA A 9 -5.22 -0.84 18.39
CA ALA A 9 -6.21 -1.61 19.13
C ALA A 9 -6.50 -0.87 20.44
N ALA A 10 -7.77 -0.59 20.72
CA ALA A 10 -8.21 0.10 21.92
C ALA A 10 -9.14 -0.78 22.73
N GLU A 11 -8.87 -0.91 24.03
CA GLU A 11 -9.73 -1.62 24.96
C GLU A 11 -10.79 -0.67 25.52
N ARG A 12 -12.06 -1.06 25.39
CA ARG A 12 -13.19 -0.40 26.04
C ARG A 12 -13.57 -1.18 27.29
N ILE A 13 -13.53 -0.50 28.43
CA ILE A 13 -13.93 -1.01 29.74
C ILE A 13 -15.27 -0.36 30.10
N LEU A 14 -16.34 -1.15 30.22
CA LEU A 14 -17.63 -0.67 30.71
C LEU A 14 -17.73 -0.98 32.20
N THR A 15 -17.92 0.05 33.03
CA THR A 15 -17.85 -0.06 34.50
C THR A 15 -18.93 -0.96 35.12
N ALA A 16 -20.03 -1.20 34.40
CA ALA A 16 -21.18 -1.95 34.89
C ALA A 16 -21.20 -3.43 34.46
N ASP A 17 -20.48 -3.78 33.40
CA ASP A 17 -20.54 -5.12 32.78
C ASP A 17 -19.08 -5.49 32.52
N THR A 18 -18.53 -6.51 33.19
CA THR A 18 -17.10 -6.89 33.17
C THR A 18 -16.58 -7.32 31.78
N LYS A 19 -17.36 -7.10 30.73
CA LYS A 19 -17.07 -7.36 29.33
C LYS A 19 -16.07 -6.32 28.81
N ARG A 20 -14.85 -6.79 28.65
CA ARG A 20 -13.78 -6.09 27.93
C ARG A 20 -13.96 -6.30 26.44
N SER A 21 -13.97 -5.23 25.66
CA SER A 21 -14.00 -5.32 24.19
C SER A 21 -12.83 -4.54 23.59
N VAL A 22 -12.07 -5.15 22.70
CA VAL A 22 -10.96 -4.52 21.98
C VAL A 22 -11.37 -4.29 20.53
N PHE A 23 -11.34 -3.03 20.09
CA PHE A 23 -11.74 -2.60 18.75
C PHE A 23 -10.62 -1.80 18.09
N ALA A 24 -10.66 -1.70 16.75
CA ALA A 24 -9.67 -0.94 16.01
C ALA A 24 -10.04 0.54 15.90
N ILE A 25 -9.05 1.40 16.19
CA ILE A 25 -9.06 2.84 15.87
C ILE A 25 -8.25 3.04 14.60
N VAL A 26 -8.77 3.87 13.70
CA VAL A 26 -8.16 4.28 12.44
C VAL A 26 -8.07 5.80 12.42
N CYS A 27 -6.86 6.35 12.49
CA CYS A 27 -6.65 7.79 12.40
C CYS A 27 -6.02 8.16 11.06
N LEU A 28 -6.72 8.99 10.28
CA LEU A 28 -6.14 9.64 9.10
C LEU A 28 -5.27 10.80 9.57
N VAL A 29 -3.99 10.74 9.28
CA VAL A 29 -2.99 11.72 9.74
C VAL A 29 -2.49 12.55 8.57
N LYS A 30 -2.49 13.87 8.76
CA LYS A 30 -1.97 14.85 7.81
C LYS A 30 -0.85 15.66 8.45
N TRP A 31 0.31 15.65 7.81
CA TRP A 31 1.43 16.53 8.12
C TRP A 31 1.60 17.54 6.99
N ALA A 32 1.51 18.83 7.32
CA ALA A 32 1.57 19.96 6.40
C ALA A 32 2.56 21.03 6.91
N PRO A 33 3.88 20.79 6.83
CA PRO A 33 4.90 21.63 7.47
C PRO A 33 5.00 23.07 6.91
N ARG A 34 4.31 23.36 5.79
CA ARG A 34 4.27 24.67 5.14
C ARG A 34 2.86 25.28 5.14
N ALA A 35 2.00 24.85 6.07
CA ALA A 35 0.65 25.40 6.20
C ALA A 35 0.72 26.88 6.59
N ARG A 36 0.04 27.74 5.82
CA ARG A 36 0.09 29.21 5.97
C ARG A 36 -0.59 29.72 7.24
N ASP A 37 -1.53 28.94 7.75
CA ASP A 37 -2.34 29.19 8.95
C ASP A 37 -1.68 28.62 10.23
N GLY A 38 -0.50 28.00 10.12
CA GLY A 38 0.22 27.41 11.25
C GLY A 38 -0.27 26.02 11.69
N TYR A 39 -1.37 25.49 11.12
CA TYR A 39 -1.88 24.16 11.45
C TYR A 39 -1.10 23.06 10.71
N ILE A 40 0.11 22.78 11.20
CA ILE A 40 1.06 21.86 10.55
C ILE A 40 0.72 20.37 10.74
N PHE A 41 -0.20 20.04 11.64
CA PHE A 41 -0.65 18.68 11.93
C PHE A 41 -2.17 18.64 12.07
N GLY A 42 -2.79 17.62 11.50
CA GLY A 42 -4.21 17.34 11.71
C GLY A 42 -4.48 15.85 11.63
N TYR A 43 -5.51 15.41 12.32
CA TYR A 43 -5.99 14.04 12.24
C TYR A 43 -7.51 13.96 12.19
N LYS A 44 -8.02 12.84 11.69
CA LYS A 44 -9.42 12.45 11.80
C LYS A 44 -9.44 11.01 12.29
N ASP A 45 -10.00 10.79 13.47
CA ASP A 45 -10.24 9.47 14.03
C ASP A 45 -11.55 8.87 13.51
N LEU A 46 -11.51 7.57 13.34
CA LEU A 46 -12.57 6.68 12.92
C LEU A 46 -12.35 5.37 13.69
N ASP A 47 -13.38 4.54 13.79
CA ASP A 47 -13.24 3.18 14.28
C ASP A 47 -13.77 2.17 13.25
N GLU A 48 -13.51 0.90 13.46
CA GLU A 48 -13.93 -0.16 12.54
C GLU A 48 -15.45 -0.25 12.32
N THR A 49 -16.28 0.24 13.26
CA THR A 49 -17.75 0.17 13.14
C THR A 49 -18.32 1.15 12.13
N VAL A 50 -17.60 2.22 11.78
CA VAL A 50 -18.00 3.16 10.72
C VAL A 50 -17.51 2.74 9.33
N GLY A 51 -16.85 1.59 9.22
CA GLY A 51 -16.43 1.00 7.95
C GLY A 51 -15.46 1.86 7.12
N PRO A 52 -14.28 2.24 7.66
CA PRO A 52 -13.35 3.12 6.97
C PRO A 52 -12.84 2.52 5.64
N CYS A 53 -12.48 3.40 4.69
CA CYS A 53 -11.93 2.98 3.39
C CYS A 53 -10.48 2.49 3.53
N GLU A 54 -9.78 2.93 4.56
CA GLU A 54 -8.41 2.57 4.89
C GLU A 54 -8.34 1.16 5.46
N ARG A 55 -7.94 0.20 4.62
CA ARG A 55 -7.99 -1.24 4.90
C ARG A 55 -6.61 -1.88 4.90
N ASP A 56 -5.64 -1.16 5.45
CA ASP A 56 -4.22 -1.53 5.48
C ASP A 56 -3.73 -1.78 6.91
N CYS A 57 -4.64 -2.22 7.77
CA CYS A 57 -4.35 -2.51 9.17
C CYS A 57 -3.35 -3.69 9.27
N PRO A 58 -2.25 -3.56 10.03
CA PRO A 58 -1.30 -4.66 10.25
C PRO A 58 -1.94 -5.87 10.95
N ALA A 59 -1.43 -7.07 10.63
CA ALA A 59 -1.89 -8.33 11.25
C ALA A 59 -1.88 -8.27 12.78
N GLY A 60 -0.77 -7.80 13.37
CA GLY A 60 -0.64 -7.74 14.84
C GLY A 60 -1.66 -6.84 15.54
N ILE A 61 -2.25 -5.86 14.87
CA ILE A 61 -3.37 -5.08 15.45
C ILE A 61 -4.67 -5.89 15.32
N LEU A 62 -4.93 -6.47 14.15
CA LEU A 62 -6.11 -7.31 13.92
C LEU A 62 -6.15 -8.53 14.86
N ASP A 63 -5.00 -9.08 15.22
CA ASP A 63 -4.87 -10.23 16.14
C ASP A 63 -5.25 -9.88 17.59
N LEU A 64 -5.23 -8.60 17.97
CA LEU A 64 -5.59 -8.12 19.31
C LEU A 64 -7.09 -7.85 19.47
N LEU A 65 -7.85 -7.81 18.37
CA LEU A 65 -9.24 -7.37 18.39
C LEU A 65 -10.16 -8.48 18.88
N THR A 66 -11.07 -8.16 19.81
CA THR A 66 -12.08 -9.12 20.25
C THR A 66 -13.11 -9.36 19.15
N PRO A 67 -13.79 -10.52 19.12
CA PRO A 67 -14.92 -10.76 18.23
C PRO A 67 -15.97 -9.65 18.30
N THR A 68 -16.65 -9.39 17.18
CA THR A 68 -17.64 -8.32 17.05
C THR A 68 -18.73 -8.74 16.08
N GLU A 69 -19.96 -8.31 16.35
CA GLU A 69 -21.14 -8.57 15.49
C GLU A 69 -21.46 -7.39 14.57
N TYR A 70 -20.75 -6.27 14.71
CA TYR A 70 -20.98 -5.08 13.87
C TYR A 70 -20.59 -5.38 12.41
N PRO A 71 -21.54 -5.38 11.46
CA PRO A 71 -21.28 -5.86 10.10
C PRO A 71 -20.15 -5.10 9.37
N TYR A 72 -20.08 -3.78 9.57
CA TYR A 72 -19.02 -2.96 8.99
C TYR A 72 -17.65 -3.27 9.57
N ALA A 73 -17.55 -3.58 10.86
CA ALA A 73 -16.29 -3.95 11.51
C ALA A 73 -15.80 -5.32 11.02
N VAL A 74 -16.70 -6.31 10.94
CA VAL A 74 -16.40 -7.64 10.41
C VAL A 74 -15.84 -7.53 8.99
N LYS A 75 -16.58 -6.86 8.10
CA LYS A 75 -16.16 -6.67 6.71
C LYS A 75 -14.83 -5.92 6.60
N TRP A 76 -14.65 -4.85 7.39
CA TRP A 76 -13.41 -4.08 7.37
C TRP A 76 -12.19 -4.93 7.78
N ARG A 77 -12.33 -5.77 8.81
CA ARG A 77 -11.26 -6.69 9.25
C ARG A 77 -10.93 -7.72 8.18
N GLU A 78 -11.94 -8.29 7.53
CA GLU A 78 -11.78 -9.23 6.41
C GLU A 78 -11.02 -8.59 5.24
N ASP A 79 -11.43 -7.41 4.82
CA ASP A 79 -10.76 -6.65 3.76
C ASP A 79 -9.29 -6.36 4.13
N CYS A 80 -9.00 -6.01 5.39
CA CYS A 80 -7.63 -5.81 5.86
C CYS A 80 -6.78 -7.09 5.74
N ARG A 81 -7.33 -8.24 6.12
CA ARG A 81 -6.64 -9.54 6.00
C ARG A 81 -6.39 -9.89 4.52
N ALA A 82 -7.37 -9.66 3.65
CA ALA A 82 -7.22 -9.88 2.21
C ALA A 82 -6.10 -9.01 1.61
N ASN A 83 -6.05 -7.73 1.98
CA ASN A 83 -4.99 -6.82 1.53
C ASN A 83 -3.60 -7.24 2.02
N LEU A 84 -3.50 -7.73 3.27
CA LEU A 84 -2.24 -8.29 3.78
C LEU A 84 -1.79 -9.52 2.98
N ALA A 85 -2.72 -10.42 2.64
CA ALA A 85 -2.41 -11.59 1.81
C ALA A 85 -1.91 -11.19 0.42
N VAL A 86 -2.59 -10.26 -0.25
CA VAL A 86 -2.16 -9.70 -1.55
C VAL A 86 -0.75 -9.09 -1.44
N ARG A 87 -0.48 -8.33 -0.38
CA ARG A 87 0.86 -7.75 -0.15
C ARG A 87 1.92 -8.80 0.11
N ALA A 88 1.60 -9.87 0.83
CA ALA A 88 2.52 -10.97 1.07
C ALA A 88 2.90 -11.68 -0.25
N ILE A 89 1.94 -11.85 -1.17
CA ILE A 89 2.20 -12.38 -2.52
C ILE A 89 3.09 -11.41 -3.30
N GLN A 90 2.74 -10.12 -3.32
CA GLN A 90 3.52 -9.09 -4.02
C GLN A 90 4.96 -8.97 -3.49
N ALA A 91 5.17 -9.12 -2.18
CA ALA A 91 6.48 -9.05 -1.56
C ALA A 91 7.41 -10.21 -1.95
N LYS A 92 6.84 -11.36 -2.35
CA LYS A 92 7.58 -12.53 -2.83
C LYS A 92 8.00 -12.42 -4.30
N LYS A 93 7.46 -11.47 -5.05
CA LYS A 93 7.83 -11.28 -6.47
C LYS A 93 9.31 -10.89 -6.61
N PRO A 94 9.98 -11.32 -7.68
CA PRO A 94 11.42 -11.09 -7.85
C PRO A 94 11.70 -9.59 -7.99
N LYS A 95 12.65 -9.08 -7.20
CA LYS A 95 13.01 -7.66 -7.21
C LYS A 95 13.93 -7.36 -8.41
N PRO A 96 13.57 -6.41 -9.29
CA PRO A 96 14.44 -6.03 -10.39
C PRO A 96 15.76 -5.43 -9.92
N SER A 97 16.85 -5.81 -10.59
CA SER A 97 18.19 -5.29 -10.37
C SER A 97 18.69 -4.53 -11.60
N LEU A 98 19.66 -3.65 -11.41
CA LEU A 98 20.22 -2.81 -12.47
C LEU A 98 20.71 -3.67 -13.65
N GLY A 99 20.39 -3.24 -14.87
CA GLY A 99 20.80 -3.89 -16.12
C GLY A 99 19.92 -5.05 -16.57
N GLN A 100 19.08 -5.62 -15.70
CA GLN A 100 18.20 -6.73 -16.08
C GLN A 100 17.15 -6.29 -17.10
N ASN A 101 16.78 -7.23 -17.97
CA ASN A 101 15.63 -7.05 -18.84
C ASN A 101 14.37 -7.46 -18.07
N LEU A 102 13.33 -6.63 -18.14
CA LEU A 102 12.04 -6.85 -17.54
C LEU A 102 11.00 -6.97 -18.65
N ILE A 103 10.29 -8.10 -18.65
CA ILE A 103 9.24 -8.38 -19.63
C ILE A 103 7.93 -8.55 -18.89
N LEU A 104 6.97 -7.67 -19.18
CA LEU A 104 5.60 -7.79 -18.68
C LEU A 104 4.93 -8.98 -19.37
N ALA A 105 4.12 -9.74 -18.62
CA ALA A 105 3.33 -10.84 -19.17
C ALA A 105 2.31 -10.32 -20.22
N GLU A 106 1.73 -9.16 -19.95
CA GLU A 106 0.84 -8.44 -20.87
C GLU A 106 1.36 -7.01 -21.11
N PRO A 107 1.30 -6.50 -22.35
CA PRO A 107 1.69 -5.12 -22.62
C PRO A 107 0.79 -4.12 -21.90
N MET A 108 1.40 -3.14 -21.23
CA MET A 108 0.71 -2.13 -20.44
C MET A 108 0.63 -0.80 -21.20
N CYS A 109 -0.50 -0.11 -21.07
CA CYS A 109 -0.65 1.27 -21.55
C CYS A 109 -0.05 2.27 -20.56
N PHE A 110 0.78 3.19 -21.08
CA PHE A 110 1.40 4.26 -20.32
C PHE A 110 0.71 5.61 -20.58
N THR A 111 1.04 6.62 -19.78
CA THR A 111 0.41 7.95 -19.83
C THR A 111 0.65 8.71 -21.15
N ASP A 112 1.66 8.31 -21.90
CA ASP A 112 1.98 8.82 -23.25
C ASP A 112 1.20 8.09 -24.36
N GLY A 113 0.27 7.20 -24.00
CA GLY A 113 -0.54 6.42 -24.94
C GLY A 113 0.19 5.20 -25.51
N GLN A 114 1.45 4.97 -25.16
CA GLN A 114 2.21 3.83 -25.67
C GLN A 114 1.80 2.54 -24.95
N LYS A 115 1.74 1.44 -25.70
CA LYS A 115 1.50 0.09 -25.18
C LYS A 115 2.78 -0.73 -25.29
N LEU A 116 3.42 -1.00 -24.16
CA LEU A 116 4.78 -1.53 -24.10
C LEU A 116 4.88 -2.70 -23.12
N SER A 117 5.86 -3.58 -23.35
CA SER A 117 6.05 -4.80 -22.55
C SER A 117 7.51 -5.10 -22.20
N ARG A 118 8.48 -4.57 -22.95
CA ARG A 118 9.91 -4.92 -22.79
C ARG A 118 10.71 -3.73 -22.32
N PHE A 119 11.41 -3.91 -21.20
CA PHE A 119 12.18 -2.85 -20.56
C PHE A 119 13.54 -3.33 -20.10
N ARG A 120 14.47 -2.39 -19.92
CA ARG A 120 15.73 -2.58 -19.21
C ARG A 120 15.72 -1.73 -17.96
N VAL A 121 16.09 -2.34 -16.83
CA VAL A 121 16.22 -1.63 -15.56
C VAL A 121 17.48 -0.76 -15.61
N THR A 122 17.32 0.54 -15.44
CA THR A 122 18.43 1.51 -15.49
C THR A 122 18.27 2.59 -14.42
N THR A 123 19.28 3.44 -14.30
CA THR A 123 19.29 4.64 -13.45
C THR A 123 19.53 5.87 -14.31
N LEU A 124 19.09 7.04 -13.82
CA LEU A 124 19.38 8.32 -14.47
C LEU A 124 20.19 9.20 -13.50
N PRO A 125 21.21 9.94 -13.97
CA PRO A 125 22.12 10.70 -13.09
C PRO A 125 21.43 11.67 -12.12
N ARG A 126 20.28 12.24 -12.52
CA ARG A 126 19.52 13.23 -11.73
C ARG A 126 18.27 12.65 -11.06
N ARG A 127 18.11 11.32 -11.03
CA ARG A 127 16.92 10.67 -10.45
C ARG A 127 17.33 9.64 -9.40
N ARG A 128 16.60 9.63 -8.29
CA ARG A 128 16.72 8.57 -7.28
C ARG A 128 15.86 7.37 -7.67
N GLY A 129 16.44 6.18 -7.55
CA GLY A 129 15.78 4.90 -7.83
C GLY A 129 15.85 4.47 -9.30
N PHE A 130 15.33 3.27 -9.57
CA PHE A 130 15.30 2.70 -10.92
C PHE A 130 14.27 3.37 -11.82
N VAL A 131 14.62 3.44 -13.09
CA VAL A 131 13.71 3.70 -14.20
C VAL A 131 13.78 2.52 -15.18
N TYR A 132 12.76 2.40 -16.03
CA TYR A 132 12.63 1.29 -16.95
C TYR A 132 12.72 1.85 -18.36
N GLN A 133 13.85 1.64 -19.02
CA GLN A 133 14.04 2.06 -20.40
C GLN A 133 13.36 1.04 -21.32
N SER A 134 12.40 1.47 -22.12
CA SER A 134 11.74 0.62 -23.10
C SER A 134 12.73 0.16 -24.16
N LEU A 135 12.72 -1.13 -24.46
CA LEU A 135 13.51 -1.71 -25.55
C LEU A 135 12.81 -1.57 -26.92
N GLU A 136 11.56 -1.08 -26.92
CA GLU A 136 10.74 -0.95 -28.14
C GLU A 136 10.82 0.45 -28.74
N ASN A 137 10.87 1.49 -27.90
CA ASN A 137 10.92 2.89 -28.34
C ASN A 137 12.02 3.73 -27.67
N GLY A 138 12.84 3.13 -26.78
CA GLY A 138 13.92 3.82 -26.07
C GLY A 138 13.48 4.77 -24.95
N GLY A 139 12.17 4.97 -24.75
CA GLY A 139 11.62 5.88 -23.74
C GLY A 139 11.84 5.40 -22.30
N PHE A 140 11.81 6.32 -21.33
CA PHE A 140 12.02 6.00 -19.91
C PHE A 140 10.71 6.06 -19.12
N TYR A 141 10.39 4.96 -18.46
CA TYR A 141 9.12 4.77 -17.76
C TYR A 141 9.32 4.52 -16.27
N ARG A 142 8.29 4.86 -15.49
CA ARG A 142 8.20 4.54 -14.06
C ARG A 142 7.06 3.58 -13.82
N MET A 143 7.35 2.49 -13.12
CA MET A 143 6.36 1.49 -12.72
C MET A 143 6.33 1.39 -11.18
N PRO A 144 5.72 2.37 -10.47
CA PRO A 144 5.68 2.38 -9.01
C PRO A 144 4.88 1.22 -8.41
N LYS A 145 3.96 0.65 -9.19
CA LYS A 145 3.14 -0.52 -8.82
C LYS A 145 3.56 -1.77 -9.59
N LEU A 146 4.84 -1.91 -9.94
CA LEU A 146 5.31 -3.07 -10.72
C LEU A 146 4.91 -4.42 -10.08
N ALA A 147 4.94 -4.52 -8.75
CA ALA A 147 4.55 -5.75 -8.04
C ALA A 147 3.06 -6.13 -8.24
N THR A 148 2.20 -5.21 -8.65
CA THR A 148 0.78 -5.53 -8.96
C THR A 148 0.61 -6.12 -10.35
N VAL A 149 1.68 -6.22 -11.13
CA VAL A 149 1.68 -6.70 -12.51
C VAL A 149 2.52 -7.96 -12.58
N ASP A 150 2.19 -8.85 -13.50
CA ASP A 150 3.00 -10.05 -13.74
C ASP A 150 4.11 -9.74 -14.73
N TYR A 151 5.32 -10.11 -14.34
CA TYR A 151 6.53 -9.86 -15.11
C TYR A 151 7.56 -10.95 -14.84
N ARG A 152 8.48 -11.10 -15.79
CA ARG A 152 9.68 -11.92 -15.65
C ARG A 152 10.93 -11.07 -15.82
N LEU A 153 11.99 -11.48 -15.14
CA LEU A 153 13.31 -10.86 -15.25
C LEU A 153 14.21 -11.80 -16.04
N GLU A 154 14.96 -11.24 -16.98
CA GLU A 154 15.98 -11.92 -17.75
C GLU A 154 17.35 -11.30 -17.45
N ALA A 155 18.40 -12.10 -17.64
CA ALA A 155 19.77 -11.62 -17.56
C ALA A 155 20.01 -10.48 -18.57
N PRO A 156 20.93 -9.55 -18.27
CA PRO A 156 21.37 -8.58 -19.26
C PRO A 156 21.90 -9.33 -20.48
N GLY A 157 21.30 -9.06 -21.64
CA GLY A 157 21.84 -9.43 -22.94
C GLY A 157 22.83 -8.40 -23.45
#